data_AF-A0A3A4KN23-F1
#
_entry.id   AF-A0A3A4KN23-F1
#
_cell.length_a   1.000
_cell.length_b   1.000
_cell.length_c   1.000
_cell.angle_alpha   90.00
_cell.angle_beta   90.00
_cell.angle_gamma   90.00
#
_symmetry.space_group_name_H-M   'P 1'
#
loop_
_entity.id
_entity.type
_entity.pdbx_description
1 polymer ?
#
loop_
_entity_poly.entity_id
_entity_poly.type
_entity_poly.pdbx_seq_one_letter_code
_entity_poly.pdbx_strand_id
1 'polypeptide(L)'
;MGEGRATGTGRGGCAVIGDTTIVTPPLVCGYADVELAHEQMRTHRACRIVRCAWKAAAYYTLVAAGRLTPQSLTPRERAAARGIEFPPLDSDPPNSGGPTYRTLREVLDKLSELALPTSGADGNGHPENP
;
A
#
# COMPACT_ATOMS: atom_id res chain seq x y z
N MET A 1 35.38 -19.96 2.49
CA MET A 1 35.05 -18.62 3.03
C MET A 1 33.71 -18.22 2.44
N GLY A 2 32.65 -18.24 3.24
CA GLY A 2 31.29 -17.97 2.78
C GLY A 2 30.42 -17.67 4.01
N GLU A 3 30.40 -16.40 4.40
CA GLU A 3 29.69 -15.93 5.58
C GLU A 3 28.24 -15.61 5.20
N GLY A 4 27.31 -16.46 5.64
CA GLY A 4 25.88 -16.22 5.52
C GLY A 4 25.40 -15.25 6.60
N ARG A 5 25.14 -14.00 6.20
CA ARG A 5 24.61 -12.94 7.05
C ARG A 5 23.09 -13.06 7.17
N ALA A 6 22.61 -13.61 8.28
CA ALA A 6 21.18 -13.63 8.61
C ALA A 6 20.79 -12.33 9.34
N THR A 7 20.09 -11.44 8.64
CA THR A 7 19.43 -10.27 9.25
C THR A 7 18.05 -10.68 9.76
N GLY A 8 17.97 -11.09 11.02
CA GLY A 8 16.71 -11.40 11.71
C GLY A 8 16.21 -10.19 12.49
N THR A 9 15.42 -9.31 11.85
CA THR A 9 14.75 -8.19 12.52
C THR A 9 13.44 -8.67 13.14
N GLY A 10 13.52 -9.40 14.27
CA GLY A 10 12.34 -9.85 15.01
C GLY A 10 11.87 -8.77 15.99
N ARG A 11 10.91 -7.92 15.58
CA ARG A 11 10.13 -7.11 16.53
C ARG A 11 9.10 -8.00 17.23
N GLY A 12 9.51 -8.64 18.33
CA GLY A 12 8.60 -9.29 19.26
C GLY A 12 7.96 -8.26 20.19
N GLY A 13 6.66 -8.04 20.06
CA GLY A 13 5.90 -7.21 21.00
C GLY A 13 5.42 -8.05 22.18
N CYS A 14 5.76 -7.65 23.41
CA CYS A 14 5.18 -8.22 24.62
C CYS A 14 3.79 -7.61 24.84
N ALA A 15 2.73 -8.42 24.82
CA ALA A 15 1.45 -8.03 25.39
C ALA A 15 1.45 -8.37 26.89
N VAL A 16 1.23 -7.37 27.75
CA VAL A 16 1.12 -7.56 29.21
C VAL A 16 -0.35 -7.57 29.58
N ILE A 17 -0.84 -8.67 30.17
CA ILE A 17 -2.17 -8.75 30.80
C ILE A 17 -1.95 -9.24 32.24
N GLY A 18 -1.96 -8.31 33.20
CA GLY A 18 -1.76 -8.61 34.63
C GLY A 18 -0.30 -8.89 35.03
N ASP A 19 -0.06 -9.01 36.33
CA ASP A 19 1.26 -9.24 36.97
C ASP A 19 1.81 -10.67 36.72
N THR A 20 1.46 -11.27 35.59
CA THR A 20 1.89 -12.62 35.21
C THR A 20 2.39 -12.57 33.79
N THR A 21 3.70 -12.37 33.65
CA THR A 21 4.38 -12.37 32.36
C THR A 21 4.45 -13.79 31.83
N ILE A 22 3.54 -14.15 30.92
CA ILE A 22 3.61 -15.42 30.19
C ILE A 22 4.61 -15.25 29.05
N VAL A 23 5.76 -15.91 29.16
CA VAL A 23 6.77 -15.97 28.10
C VAL A 23 6.52 -17.22 27.27
N THR A 24 5.92 -17.06 26.09
CA THR A 24 5.78 -18.14 25.10
C THR A 24 6.75 -17.95 23.94
N PRO A 25 7.17 -19.04 23.27
CA PRO A 25 7.96 -18.94 22.06
C PRO A 25 7.27 -18.05 21.02
N PRO A 26 8.02 -17.20 20.28
CA PRO A 26 7.45 -16.19 19.38
C PRO A 26 6.55 -16.78 18.29
N LEU A 27 6.79 -18.04 17.89
CA LEU A 27 5.92 -18.75 16.95
C LEU A 27 4.50 -18.93 17.54
N VAL A 28 4.38 -19.32 18.81
CA VAL A 28 3.09 -19.58 19.46
C VAL A 28 2.28 -18.30 19.62
N CYS A 29 2.91 -17.19 20.02
CA CYS A 29 2.27 -15.87 20.03
C CYS A 29 1.77 -15.46 18.64
N GLY A 30 2.64 -15.62 17.62
CA GLY A 30 2.27 -15.29 16.25
C GLY A 30 1.10 -16.12 15.72
N TYR A 31 1.00 -17.41 16.06
CA TYR A 31 -0.15 -18.23 15.68
C TYR A 31 -1.43 -17.81 16.41
N ALA A 32 -1.36 -17.51 17.71
CA ALA A 32 -2.50 -17.01 18.48
C ALA A 32 -3.03 -15.67 17.92
N ASP A 33 -2.12 -14.77 17.54
CA ASP A 33 -2.47 -13.49 16.91
C ASP A 33 -3.17 -13.68 15.55
N VAL A 34 -2.77 -14.71 14.78
CA VAL A 34 -3.37 -15.05 13.49
C VAL A 34 -4.77 -15.65 13.67
N GLU A 35 -4.98 -16.53 14.63
CA GLU A 35 -6.31 -17.11 14.90
C GLU A 35 -7.29 -16.04 15.38
N LEU A 36 -6.86 -15.19 16.32
CA LEU A 36 -7.65 -14.06 16.80
C LEU A 36 -7.98 -13.09 15.66
N ALA A 37 -7.03 -12.82 14.76
CA ALA A 37 -7.29 -11.96 13.61
C ALA A 37 -8.34 -12.56 12.65
N HIS A 38 -8.34 -13.88 12.42
CA HIS A 38 -9.39 -14.54 11.64
C HIS A 38 -10.76 -14.47 12.33
N GLU A 39 -10.80 -14.61 13.65
CA GLU A 39 -12.04 -14.41 14.41
C GLU A 39 -12.55 -12.98 14.28
N GLN A 40 -11.68 -11.98 14.46
CA GLN A 40 -12.06 -10.58 14.31
C GLN A 40 -12.56 -10.24 12.90
N MET A 41 -11.98 -10.84 11.86
CA MET A 41 -12.48 -10.74 10.49
C MET A 41 -13.91 -11.28 10.32
N ARG A 42 -14.24 -12.39 11.01
CA ARG A 42 -15.58 -12.99 11.01
C ARG A 42 -16.57 -12.12 11.79
N THR A 43 -16.21 -11.69 12.98
CA THR A 43 -17.03 -10.83 13.85
C THR A 43 -17.34 -9.49 13.18
N HIS A 44 -16.33 -8.85 12.57
CA HIS A 44 -16.46 -7.56 11.90
C HIS A 44 -16.69 -7.68 10.39
N ARG A 45 -17.41 -8.71 9.94
CA ARG A 45 -17.68 -8.95 8.50
C ARG A 45 -18.33 -7.74 7.80
N ALA A 46 -19.28 -7.09 8.47
CA ALA A 46 -20.05 -5.96 7.92
C ALA A 46 -19.32 -4.61 8.02
N CYS A 47 -18.26 -4.51 8.82
CA CYS A 47 -17.53 -3.27 9.00
C CYS A 47 -16.69 -2.93 7.75
N ARG A 48 -16.53 -1.64 7.45
CA ARG A 48 -15.55 -1.17 6.46
C ARG A 48 -14.18 -1.08 7.11
N ILE A 49 -13.14 -1.58 6.43
CA ILE A 49 -11.77 -1.62 6.97
C ILE A 49 -11.26 -0.23 7.38
N VAL A 50 -11.55 0.80 6.57
CA VAL A 50 -11.11 2.19 6.82
C VAL A 50 -11.76 2.82 8.06
N ARG A 51 -12.89 2.28 8.54
CA ARG A 51 -13.67 2.87 9.64
C ARG A 51 -13.73 2.01 10.90
N CYS A 52 -13.14 0.83 10.91
CA CYS A 52 -13.18 -0.10 12.03
C CYS A 52 -11.76 -0.50 12.44
N ALA A 53 -11.32 0.00 13.59
CA ALA A 53 -9.99 -0.26 14.12
C ALA A 53 -9.72 -1.76 14.28
N TRP A 54 -10.69 -2.54 14.77
CA TRP A 54 -10.57 -3.99 14.95
C TRP A 54 -10.37 -4.74 13.62
N LYS A 55 -11.13 -4.37 12.58
CA LYS A 55 -10.97 -4.95 11.24
C LYS A 55 -9.65 -4.56 10.61
N ALA A 56 -9.21 -3.31 10.80
CA ALA A 56 -7.93 -2.84 10.29
C ALA A 56 -6.76 -3.58 10.97
N ALA A 57 -6.76 -3.68 12.30
CA ALA A 57 -5.75 -4.43 13.05
C ALA A 57 -5.67 -5.89 12.58
N ALA A 58 -6.81 -6.59 12.53
CA ALA A 58 -6.86 -7.97 12.04
C ALA A 58 -6.35 -8.11 10.61
N TYR A 59 -6.67 -7.16 9.72
CA TYR A 59 -6.20 -7.17 8.34
C TYR A 59 -4.67 -7.09 8.27
N TYR A 60 -4.07 -6.13 8.97
CA TYR A 60 -2.62 -5.95 8.95
C TYR A 60 -1.89 -7.13 9.60
N THR A 61 -2.43 -7.74 10.66
CA THR A 61 -1.88 -8.96 11.25
C THR A 61 -1.85 -10.11 10.24
N LEU A 62 -2.96 -10.34 9.52
CA LEU A 62 -3.03 -11.41 8.51
C LEU A 62 -2.13 -11.16 7.31
N VAL A 63 -1.96 -9.89 6.91
CA VAL A 63 -1.02 -9.49 5.85
C VAL A 63 0.42 -9.73 6.30
N ALA A 64 0.79 -9.30 7.50
CA ALA A 64 2.14 -9.48 8.05
C ALA A 64 2.49 -10.97 8.21
N ALA A 65 1.51 -11.80 8.56
CA ALA A 65 1.65 -13.26 8.65
C ALA A 65 1.62 -13.98 7.29
N GLY A 66 1.45 -13.26 6.17
CA GLY A 66 1.36 -13.84 4.82
C GLY A 66 0.11 -14.69 4.58
N ARG A 67 -0.91 -14.57 5.44
CA ARG A 67 -2.19 -15.29 5.32
C ARG A 67 -3.20 -14.57 4.44
N LEU A 68 -2.99 -13.28 4.21
CA LEU A 68 -3.80 -12.46 3.34
C LEU A 68 -2.92 -11.61 2.45
N THR A 69 -3.15 -11.66 1.14
CA THR A 69 -2.44 -10.80 0.19
C THR A 69 -3.25 -9.52 -0.03
N PRO A 70 -2.66 -8.33 0.21
CA PRO A 70 -3.29 -7.07 -0.16
C PRO A 70 -3.66 -7.08 -1.64
N GLN A 71 -4.81 -6.49 -1.97
CA GLN A 71 -5.19 -6.35 -3.37
C GLN A 71 -4.20 -5.42 -4.07
N SER A 72 -3.49 -5.95 -5.06
CA SER A 72 -2.56 -5.20 -5.91
C SER A 72 -3.29 -4.29 -6.90
N LEU A 73 -4.51 -4.67 -7.29
CA LEU A 73 -5.35 -3.91 -8.21
C LEU A 73 -6.28 -2.96 -7.45
N THR A 74 -6.31 -1.72 -7.92
CA THR A 74 -7.24 -0.69 -7.50
C THR A 74 -8.69 -1.13 -7.73
N PRO A 75 -9.68 -0.55 -7.01
CA PRO A 75 -11.09 -0.84 -7.24
C PRO A 75 -11.53 -0.68 -8.71
N ARG A 76 -11.00 0.34 -9.40
CA ARG A 76 -11.29 0.62 -10.81
C ARG A 76 -10.72 -0.46 -11.73
N GLU A 77 -9.47 -0.86 -11.54
CA GLU A 77 -8.85 -1.94 -12.33
C GLU A 77 -9.58 -3.27 -12.14
N ARG A 78 -9.98 -3.59 -10.89
CA ARG A 78 -10.77 -4.80 -10.63
C ARG A 78 -12.15 -4.76 -11.28
N ALA A 79 -12.78 -3.59 -11.34
CA ALA A 79 -14.05 -3.43 -12.03
C ALA A 79 -13.87 -3.63 -13.54
N ALA A 80 -12.88 -2.97 -14.15
CA ALA A 80 -12.54 -3.13 -15.56
C ALA A 80 -12.20 -4.58 -15.93
N ALA A 81 -11.37 -5.26 -15.13
CA ALA A 81 -11.03 -6.67 -15.33
C ALA A 81 -12.24 -7.62 -15.25
N ARG A 82 -13.32 -7.19 -14.59
CA ARG A 82 -14.57 -7.95 -14.45
C ARG A 82 -15.67 -7.47 -15.40
N GLY A 83 -15.40 -6.49 -16.27
CA GLY A 83 -16.41 -5.85 -17.10
C GLY A 83 -17.51 -5.15 -16.30
N ILE A 84 -17.23 -4.76 -15.06
CA ILE A 84 -18.17 -4.04 -14.20
C ILE A 84 -17.95 -2.55 -14.42
N GLU A 85 -19.03 -1.84 -14.75
CA GLU A 85 -19.00 -0.39 -14.85
C GLU A 85 -18.69 0.22 -13.47
N PHE A 86 -17.65 1.04 -13.41
CA PHE A 86 -17.25 1.69 -12.16
C PHE A 86 -18.02 3.01 -12.02
N PRO A 87 -18.75 3.24 -10.92
CA PRO A 87 -19.56 4.45 -10.78
C PRO A 87 -18.68 5.71 -10.93
N PRO A 88 -19.18 6.75 -11.61
CA PRO A 88 -18.55 8.07 -11.61
C PRO A 88 -18.32 8.55 -10.18
N LEU A 89 -17.24 9.27 -9.93
CA LEU A 89 -17.02 9.81 -8.60
C LEU A 89 -18.12 10.85 -8.32
N ASP A 90 -18.59 10.98 -7.08
CA ASP A 90 -19.62 11.98 -6.71
C ASP A 90 -19.20 13.43 -7.05
N SER A 91 -17.90 13.63 -7.34
CA SER A 91 -17.30 14.89 -7.75
C SER A 91 -17.21 15.10 -9.27
N ASP A 92 -17.62 14.12 -10.09
CA ASP A 92 -17.64 14.29 -11.54
C ASP A 92 -18.76 15.29 -11.89
N PRO A 93 -18.44 16.50 -12.39
CA PRO A 93 -19.47 17.42 -12.81
C PRO A 93 -20.31 16.76 -13.91
N PRO A 94 -21.63 17.04 -13.99
CA PRO A 94 -22.45 16.56 -15.09
C PRO A 94 -21.75 16.94 -16.39
N ASN A 95 -21.54 15.95 -17.26
CA ASN A 95 -20.76 16.02 -18.51
C ASN A 95 -21.20 17.22 -19.37
N SER A 96 -20.66 18.40 -19.06
CA SER A 96 -21.05 19.69 -19.64
C SER A 96 -20.13 19.99 -20.80
N GLY A 97 -20.12 19.09 -21.79
CA GLY A 97 -19.20 19.17 -22.93
C GLY A 97 -17.75 18.99 -22.50
N GLY A 98 -17.19 17.82 -22.79
CA GLY A 98 -15.78 17.54 -22.53
C GLY A 98 -14.83 18.61 -23.11
N PRO A 99 -13.59 18.68 -22.63
CA PRO A 99 -12.61 19.64 -23.11
C PRO A 99 -12.43 19.51 -24.63
N THR A 100 -12.24 20.65 -25.31
CA THR A 100 -12.01 20.64 -26.76
C THR A 100 -10.75 19.83 -27.09
N TYR A 101 -10.72 19.22 -28.28
CA TYR A 101 -9.58 18.44 -28.75
C TYR A 101 -8.25 19.21 -28.64
N ARG A 102 -8.28 20.51 -28.92
CA ARG A 102 -7.14 21.42 -28.79
C ARG A 102 -6.63 21.48 -27.35
N THR A 103 -7.52 21.68 -26.39
CA THR A 103 -7.18 21.72 -24.97
C THR A 103 -6.59 20.39 -24.51
N LEU A 104 -7.13 19.27 -24.98
CA LEU A 104 -6.59 17.95 -24.67
C LEU A 104 -5.15 17.78 -25.19
N ARG A 105 -4.91 18.22 -26.44
CA ARG A 105 -3.58 18.18 -27.07
C ARG A 105 -2.56 19.01 -26.30
N GLU A 106 -2.90 20.26 -25.97
CA GLU A 106 -2.02 21.16 -25.22
C GLU A 106 -1.67 20.62 -23.83
N VAL A 107 -2.61 19.96 -23.14
CA VAL A 107 -2.33 19.30 -21.85
C VAL A 107 -1.37 18.13 -22.03
N LEU A 108 -1.59 17.27 -23.03
CA LEU A 108 -0.73 16.12 -23.30
C LEU A 108 0.71 16.53 -23.66
N ASP A 109 0.87 17.57 -24.47
CA ASP A 109 2.20 18.09 -24.83
C ASP A 109 2.92 18.62 -23.59
N LYS A 110 2.27 19.43 -22.75
CA LYS A 110 2.85 19.93 -21.49
C LYS A 110 3.20 18.81 -20.50
N LEU A 111 2.34 17.80 -20.36
CA LEU A 111 2.65 16.65 -19.50
C LEU A 111 3.85 15.86 -20.03
N SER A 112 4.02 15.79 -21.34
CA SER A 112 5.17 15.15 -21.98
C SER A 112 6.46 15.93 -21.71
N GLU A 113 6.42 17.27 -21.79
CA GLU A 113 7.55 18.14 -21.42
C GLU A 113 7.99 17.95 -19.97
N LEU A 114 7.03 17.80 -19.04
CA LEU A 114 7.31 17.58 -17.62
C LEU A 114 7.86 16.17 -17.32
N ALA A 115 7.56 15.19 -18.17
CA ALA A 115 8.03 13.81 -18.01
C ALA A 115 9.46 13.61 -18.54
N LEU A 116 10.01 14.56 -19.31
CA LEU A 116 11.39 14.50 -19.76
C LEU A 116 12.33 14.80 -18.59
N PRO A 117 13.39 13.98 -18.38
CA PRO A 117 14.38 14.27 -17.35
C PRO A 117 15.04 15.61 -17.68
N THR A 118 15.15 16.49 -16.68
CA THR A 118 15.95 17.71 -16.80
C THR A 118 17.39 17.28 -17.09
N SER A 119 17.78 17.32 -18.36
CA SER A 119 19.15 17.10 -18.81
C SER A 119 20.02 18.12 -18.07
N GLY A 120 20.69 17.65 -17.01
CA GLY A 120 21.57 18.45 -16.17
C GLY A 120 22.62 19.14 -17.03
N ALA A 121 22.50 20.46 -17.12
CA ALA A 121 23.57 21.32 -17.56
C ALA A 121 24.55 21.47 -16.39
N ASP A 122 25.39 20.45 -16.16
CA ASP A 122 26.60 20.60 -15.36
C ASP A 122 27.80 20.74 -16.31
N GLY A 123 27.82 21.86 -17.02
CA GLY A 123 29.05 22.36 -17.65
C GLY A 123 29.90 23.04 -16.59
N ASN A 124 30.62 22.27 -15.76
CA ASN A 124 31.65 22.84 -14.89
C ASN A 124 33.02 22.59 -15.53
N GLY A 125 33.47 23.56 -16.33
CA GLY A 125 34.84 23.63 -16.81
C GLY A 125 35.80 23.81 -15.65
N HIS A 126 36.70 22.85 -15.45
CA HIS A 126 37.86 23.02 -14.59
C HIS A 126 39.06 23.32 -15.50
N PRO A 127 39.63 24.55 -15.49
CA PRO A 127 40.86 24.80 -16.22
C PRO A 127 42.03 24.16 -15.46
N GLU A 128 42.59 23.11 -16.06
CA GLU A 128 43.92 22.59 -15.76
C GLU A 128 44.99 23.62 -16.15
N ASN A 129 45.95 23.90 -15.25
CA ASN A 129 47.13 24.72 -15.53
C ASN A 129 48.28 24.30 -14.57
N PRO A 130 49.54 24.51 -14.97
CA PRO A 130 50.52 23.52 -15.42
C PRO A 130 51.42 22.93 -14.31
#